data_AF-A0A1C7MDH6-F1
#
_entry.id   AF-A0A1C7MDH6-F1
#
_cell.length_a   1.000
_cell.length_b   1.000
_cell.length_c   1.000
_cell.angle_alpha   90.00
_cell.angle_beta   90.00
_cell.angle_gamma   90.00
#
_symmetry.space_group_name_H-M   'P 1'
#
loop_
_entity.id
_entity.type
_entity.pdbx_description
1 polymer ?
#
loop_
_entity_poly.entity_id
_entity_poly.type
_entity_poly.pdbx_seq_one_letter_code
_entity_poly.pdbx_strand_id
1 'polypeptide(L)'
;MSKKRSKQHVSIASTDVIEISSSDDDCPPTSTSRLDSARKRLSESEKDACHIQAQLRAELCQHTQELKEARMFISTIKDHLLCTICMTEMWSPYVLICGHTFCQECLEKWFDGTFVQHLETHNNYIPNDPVLANYQAALENPHMPDEMRRQLHAEAMAIIGQQPQPQYTCPSCRVLVKNKPIKVFSLKSLVRTVAGQLRESSPARGVRGGVTGRVGDGPWDGFFPFGWI
;
A
#
# COMPACT_ATOMS: atom_id res chain seq x y z
N MET A 1 -12.59 -13.34 48.30
CA MET A 1 -12.88 -12.02 48.88
C MET A 1 -13.91 -11.31 48.00
N SER A 2 -15.14 -11.24 48.51
CA SER A 2 -16.29 -10.58 47.90
C SER A 2 -16.09 -9.07 47.77
N LYS A 3 -16.43 -8.47 46.62
CA LYS A 3 -16.71 -7.02 46.55
C LYS A 3 -17.98 -6.75 45.73
N LYS A 4 -18.94 -6.17 46.44
CA LYS A 4 -20.26 -5.67 46.07
C LYS A 4 -20.16 -4.44 45.15
N ARG A 5 -21.14 -4.25 44.25
CA ARG A 5 -21.66 -2.94 43.80
C ARG A 5 -23.18 -3.11 43.63
N SER A 6 -23.95 -2.81 44.67
CA SER A 6 -24.63 -1.54 44.97
C SER A 6 -25.66 -1.15 43.90
N LYS A 7 -26.92 -1.49 44.18
CA LYS A 7 -28.13 -1.08 43.44
C LYS A 7 -28.46 0.36 43.83
N GLN A 8 -28.56 1.25 42.84
CA GLN A 8 -29.03 2.61 43.05
C GLN A 8 -30.56 2.62 43.09
N HIS A 9 -31.06 3.10 44.23
CA HIS A 9 -32.45 3.38 44.53
C HIS A 9 -32.77 4.79 44.01
N VAL A 10 -33.71 4.91 43.09
CA VAL A 10 -34.32 6.20 42.74
C VAL A 10 -35.72 6.20 43.31
N SER A 11 -35.90 7.06 44.30
CA SER A 11 -37.16 7.41 44.94
C SER A 11 -37.98 8.30 44.02
N ILE A 12 -39.26 7.98 43.81
CA ILE A 12 -40.25 8.91 43.27
C ILE A 12 -41.35 9.06 44.31
N ALA A 13 -41.66 10.32 44.58
CA ALA A 13 -42.49 10.82 45.65
C ALA A 13 -43.97 10.46 45.48
N SER A 14 -44.63 10.33 46.64
CA SER A 14 -46.08 10.23 46.80
C SER A 14 -46.77 11.52 46.35
N THR A 15 -47.82 11.40 45.54
CA THR A 15 -49.06 12.16 45.73
C THR A 15 -50.24 11.56 44.98
N ASP A 16 -51.35 11.49 45.71
CA ASP A 16 -52.76 11.53 45.32
C ASP A 16 -53.33 10.40 44.45
N VAL A 17 -53.75 9.34 45.15
CA VAL A 17 -54.82 8.46 44.68
C VAL A 17 -56.11 9.28 44.69
N ILE A 18 -56.51 9.76 43.52
CA ILE A 18 -57.86 10.27 43.31
C ILE A 18 -58.77 9.03 43.28
N GLU A 19 -59.44 8.75 44.39
CA GLU A 19 -60.60 7.86 44.45
C GLU A 19 -61.71 8.53 43.64
N ILE A 20 -61.83 8.14 42.37
CA ILE A 20 -63.01 8.48 41.57
C ILE A 20 -64.12 7.55 42.06
N SER A 21 -64.94 8.02 42.99
CA SER A 21 -66.25 7.42 43.24
C SER A 21 -67.09 7.66 41.99
N SER A 22 -67.27 6.61 41.18
CA SER A 22 -68.18 6.64 40.03
C SER A 22 -69.35 5.72 40.33
N SER A 23 -70.48 6.37 40.59
CA SER A 23 -71.82 5.80 40.71
C SER A 23 -72.21 4.99 39.48
N ASP A 24 -72.93 3.90 39.72
CA ASP A 24 -73.66 3.14 38.71
C ASP A 24 -74.77 4.01 38.11
N ASP A 25 -74.55 4.55 36.91
CA ASP A 25 -75.61 5.01 36.00
C ASP A 25 -75.15 4.88 34.53
N ASP A 26 -76.06 4.33 33.72
CA ASP A 26 -75.94 3.88 32.35
C ASP A 26 -75.22 4.86 31.38
N CYS A 27 -74.24 4.35 30.60
CA CYS A 27 -73.71 5.05 29.42
C CYS A 27 -73.39 4.03 28.29
N PRO A 28 -73.68 4.36 27.01
CA PRO A 28 -73.91 3.38 25.94
C PRO A 28 -72.62 2.74 25.40
N PRO A 29 -72.72 1.57 24.72
CA PRO A 29 -71.56 0.76 24.33
C PRO A 29 -70.83 1.40 23.14
N THR A 30 -69.81 2.22 23.39
CA THR A 30 -68.94 2.75 22.31
C THR A 30 -67.45 2.82 22.64
N SER A 31 -67.01 2.44 23.85
CA SER A 31 -65.59 2.56 24.26
C SER A 31 -64.73 1.31 23.95
N THR A 32 -65.32 0.11 23.92
CA THR A 32 -64.63 -1.15 23.64
C THR A 32 -64.18 -1.26 22.18
N SER A 33 -65.02 -0.83 21.23
CA SER A 33 -64.70 -0.89 19.79
C SER A 33 -63.49 -0.03 19.41
N ARG A 34 -63.25 1.08 20.13
CA ARG A 34 -62.08 1.96 19.93
C ARG A 34 -60.78 1.30 20.42
N LEU A 35 -60.82 0.60 21.55
CA LEU A 35 -59.67 -0.13 22.09
C LEU A 35 -59.31 -1.35 21.22
N ASP A 36 -60.32 -2.08 20.73
CA ASP A 36 -60.11 -3.20 19.81
C ASP A 36 -59.51 -2.75 18.47
N SER A 37 -59.98 -1.62 17.95
CA SER A 37 -59.42 -0.99 16.76
C SER A 37 -57.96 -0.55 16.97
N ALA A 38 -57.64 0.00 18.14
CA ALA A 38 -56.26 0.37 18.50
C ALA A 38 -55.35 -0.87 18.62
N ARG A 39 -55.82 -1.96 19.24
CA ARG A 39 -55.08 -3.22 19.38
C ARG A 39 -54.80 -3.89 18.03
N LYS A 40 -55.77 -3.84 17.10
CA LYS A 40 -55.59 -4.34 15.72
C LYS A 40 -54.51 -3.55 14.99
N ARG A 41 -54.54 -2.22 15.08
CA ARG A 41 -53.53 -1.33 14.48
C ARG A 41 -52.13 -1.58 15.06
N LEU A 42 -52.02 -1.84 16.36
CA LEU A 42 -50.74 -2.23 16.99
C LEU A 42 -50.23 -3.57 16.45
N SER A 43 -51.10 -4.58 16.31
CA SER A 43 -50.71 -5.88 15.74
C SER A 43 -50.30 -5.80 14.27
N GLU A 44 -50.97 -4.97 13.47
CA GLU A 44 -50.57 -4.69 12.08
C GLU A 44 -49.22 -3.99 12.03
N SER A 45 -49.03 -2.94 12.85
CA SER A 45 -47.76 -2.24 12.99
C SER A 45 -46.61 -3.16 13.44
N GLU A 46 -46.85 -4.10 14.34
CA GLU A 46 -45.85 -5.10 14.78
C GLU A 46 -45.47 -6.06 13.66
N LYS A 47 -46.42 -6.47 12.82
CA LYS A 47 -46.17 -7.33 11.65
C LYS A 47 -45.38 -6.58 10.58
N ASP A 48 -45.76 -5.34 10.30
CA ASP A 48 -45.04 -4.47 9.36
C ASP A 48 -43.60 -4.26 9.86
N ALA A 49 -43.41 -3.97 11.14
CA ALA A 49 -42.08 -3.84 11.75
C ALA A 49 -41.26 -5.15 11.63
N CYS A 50 -41.88 -6.30 11.86
CA CYS A 50 -41.22 -7.61 11.69
C CYS A 50 -40.81 -7.85 10.23
N HIS A 51 -41.69 -7.53 9.27
CA HIS A 51 -41.41 -7.67 7.85
C HIS A 51 -40.27 -6.76 7.39
N ILE A 52 -40.32 -5.49 7.77
CA ILE A 52 -39.27 -4.50 7.51
C ILE A 52 -37.95 -4.98 8.12
N GLN A 53 -37.96 -5.48 9.37
CA GLN A 53 -36.77 -6.00 10.03
C GLN A 53 -36.17 -7.20 9.30
N ALA A 54 -37.01 -8.11 8.79
CA ALA A 54 -36.55 -9.25 8.01
C ALA A 54 -35.93 -8.81 6.68
N GLN A 55 -36.53 -7.84 6.00
CA GLN A 55 -36.01 -7.29 4.75
C GLN A 55 -34.65 -6.59 4.93
N LEU A 56 -34.53 -5.69 5.92
CA LEU A 56 -33.26 -5.01 6.21
C LEU A 56 -32.14 -6.00 6.57
N ARG A 57 -32.47 -7.07 7.29
CA ARG A 57 -31.49 -8.12 7.61
C ARG A 57 -31.04 -8.88 6.36
N ALA A 58 -31.94 -9.18 5.44
CA ALA A 58 -31.61 -9.83 4.18
C ALA A 58 -30.69 -8.94 3.32
N GLU A 59 -31.03 -7.66 3.17
CA GLU A 59 -30.22 -6.67 2.44
C GLU A 59 -28.83 -6.49 3.06
N LEU A 60 -28.74 -6.37 4.40
CA LEU A 60 -27.46 -6.29 5.10
C LEU A 60 -26.63 -7.56 4.91
N CYS A 61 -27.26 -8.74 4.97
CA CYS A 61 -26.60 -10.02 4.71
C CYS A 61 -26.01 -10.05 3.29
N GLN A 62 -26.77 -9.62 2.29
CA GLN A 62 -26.31 -9.55 0.91
C GLN A 62 -25.11 -8.59 0.74
N HIS A 63 -25.24 -7.35 1.20
CA HIS A 63 -24.16 -6.36 1.05
C HIS A 63 -22.90 -6.74 1.83
N THR A 64 -23.04 -7.34 3.01
CA THR A 64 -21.87 -7.83 3.78
C THR A 64 -21.15 -8.97 3.05
N GLN A 65 -21.89 -9.85 2.37
CA GLN A 65 -21.30 -10.91 1.55
C GLN A 65 -20.57 -10.35 0.33
N GLU A 66 -21.16 -9.40 -0.41
CA GLU A 66 -20.53 -8.73 -1.56
C GLU A 66 -19.23 -8.00 -1.14
N LEU A 67 -19.25 -7.28 -0.01
CA LEU A 67 -18.05 -6.63 0.54
C LEU A 67 -16.97 -7.64 0.95
N LYS A 68 -17.37 -8.80 1.48
CA LYS A 68 -16.44 -9.87 1.85
C LYS A 68 -15.75 -10.45 0.62
N GLU A 69 -16.50 -10.72 -0.45
CA GLU A 69 -15.96 -11.21 -1.72
C GLU A 69 -15.01 -10.20 -2.36
N ALA A 70 -15.41 -8.92 -2.41
CA ALA A 70 -14.56 -7.85 -2.90
C ALA A 70 -13.25 -7.73 -2.09
N ARG A 71 -13.33 -7.87 -0.76
CA ARG A 71 -12.14 -7.84 0.11
C ARG A 71 -11.21 -9.03 -0.12
N MET A 72 -11.75 -10.22 -0.33
CA MET A 72 -10.96 -11.40 -0.66
C MET A 72 -10.22 -11.23 -1.98
N PHE A 73 -10.90 -10.70 -3.01
CA PHE A 73 -10.29 -10.41 -4.30
C PHE A 73 -9.14 -9.40 -4.20
N ILE A 74 -9.33 -8.31 -3.46
CA ILE A 74 -8.26 -7.32 -3.19
C ILE A 74 -7.07 -7.97 -2.49
N SER A 75 -7.31 -8.90 -1.56
CA SER A 75 -6.23 -9.66 -0.91
C SER A 75 -5.45 -10.52 -1.89
N THR A 76 -6.11 -11.22 -2.81
CA THR A 76 -5.41 -12.01 -3.85
C THR A 76 -4.55 -11.13 -4.75
N ILE A 77 -5.05 -9.95 -5.15
CA ILE A 77 -4.25 -8.99 -5.91
C ILE A 77 -3.02 -8.56 -5.10
N LYS A 78 -3.17 -8.29 -3.81
CA LYS A 78 -2.07 -7.88 -2.93
C LYS A 78 -0.90 -8.87 -2.99
N ASP A 79 -1.17 -10.17 -3.00
CA ASP A 79 -0.14 -11.21 -3.04
C ASP A 79 0.72 -11.14 -4.31
N HIS A 80 0.15 -10.65 -5.43
CA HIS A 80 0.88 -10.41 -6.68
C HIS A 80 1.70 -9.13 -6.70
N LEU A 81 1.57 -8.28 -5.67
CA LEU A 81 2.29 -7.01 -5.54
C LEU A 81 3.47 -7.09 -4.56
N LEU A 82 3.81 -8.31 -4.12
CA LEU A 82 4.91 -8.59 -3.21
C LEU A 82 6.25 -8.73 -3.95
N CYS A 83 7.31 -8.21 -3.34
CA CYS A 83 8.68 -8.40 -3.79
C CYS A 83 9.12 -9.83 -3.48
N THR A 84 9.71 -10.55 -4.44
CA THR A 84 10.16 -11.93 -4.23
C THR A 84 11.41 -12.06 -3.34
N ILE A 85 12.04 -10.95 -2.95
CA ILE A 85 13.23 -10.93 -2.08
C ILE A 85 12.81 -10.73 -0.61
N CYS A 86 12.07 -9.66 -0.33
CA CYS A 86 11.66 -9.33 1.04
C CYS A 86 10.26 -9.84 1.41
N MET A 87 9.50 -10.37 0.45
CA MET A 87 8.11 -10.84 0.61
C MET A 87 7.15 -9.79 1.18
N THR A 88 7.43 -8.51 0.94
CA THR A 88 6.58 -7.37 1.31
C THR A 88 6.15 -6.58 0.06
N GLU A 89 5.16 -5.70 0.21
CA GLU A 89 4.60 -4.92 -0.88
C GLU A 89 5.65 -3.99 -1.51
N MET A 90 5.69 -3.94 -2.84
CA MET A 90 6.68 -3.14 -3.57
C MET A 90 6.33 -1.65 -3.61
N TRP A 91 6.54 -0.92 -2.52
CA TRP A 91 6.27 0.53 -2.42
C TRP A 91 7.11 1.40 -3.37
N SER A 92 8.30 0.93 -3.77
CA SER A 92 9.17 1.55 -4.76
C SER A 92 9.65 0.46 -5.73
N PRO A 93 8.82 0.04 -6.70
CA PRO A 93 9.13 -1.06 -7.60
C PRO A 93 10.03 -0.59 -8.74
N TYR A 94 11.04 -1.39 -9.06
CA TYR A 94 11.91 -1.22 -10.23
C TYR A 94 12.00 -2.51 -11.02
N VAL A 95 11.90 -2.38 -12.34
CA VAL A 95 11.99 -3.49 -13.29
C VAL A 95 13.38 -3.53 -13.93
N LEU A 96 13.91 -4.73 -14.06
CA LEU A 96 15.12 -5.01 -14.81
C LEU A 96 14.78 -5.32 -16.28
N ILE A 97 15.76 -5.22 -17.18
CA ILE A 97 15.57 -5.52 -18.62
C ILE A 97 15.04 -6.93 -18.90
N CYS A 98 15.27 -7.88 -17.98
CA CYS A 98 14.73 -9.24 -18.06
C CYS A 98 13.25 -9.36 -17.64
N GLY A 99 12.59 -8.25 -17.28
CA GLY A 99 11.18 -8.18 -16.88
C GLY A 99 10.92 -8.41 -15.39
N HIS A 100 11.88 -8.92 -14.62
CA HIS A 100 11.71 -9.11 -13.18
C HIS A 100 11.69 -7.78 -12.43
N THR A 101 10.76 -7.66 -11.48
CA THR A 101 10.50 -6.44 -10.72
C THR A 101 10.71 -6.68 -9.23
N PHE A 102 11.34 -5.72 -8.55
CA PHE A 102 11.69 -5.83 -7.14
C PHE A 102 11.57 -4.48 -6.44
N CYS A 103 11.62 -4.49 -5.11
CA CYS A 103 11.73 -3.29 -4.31
C CYS A 103 13.11 -2.61 -4.52
N GLN A 104 13.14 -1.28 -4.51
CA GLN A 104 14.38 -0.50 -4.66
C GLN A 104 15.47 -0.96 -3.69
N GLU A 105 15.17 -1.00 -2.39
CA GLU A 105 16.12 -1.37 -1.34
C GLU A 105 16.67 -2.79 -1.51
N CYS A 106 15.83 -3.69 -2.03
CA CYS A 106 16.19 -5.09 -2.27
C CYS A 106 17.22 -5.19 -3.40
N LEU A 107 17.01 -4.45 -4.49
CA LEU A 107 17.95 -4.39 -5.61
C LEU A 107 19.24 -3.64 -5.26
N GLU A 108 19.14 -2.53 -4.53
CA GLU A 108 20.33 -1.79 -4.04
C GLU A 108 21.23 -2.71 -3.22
N LYS A 109 20.67 -3.42 -2.21
CA LYS A 109 21.43 -4.38 -1.40
C LYS A 109 22.04 -5.50 -2.22
N TRP A 110 21.31 -6.01 -3.21
CA TRP A 110 21.80 -7.06 -4.10
C TRP A 110 23.02 -6.60 -4.91
N PHE A 111 22.91 -5.42 -5.53
CA PHE A 111 24.02 -4.85 -6.29
C PHE A 111 25.18 -4.41 -5.38
N ASP A 112 24.92 -3.93 -4.17
CA ASP A 112 25.97 -3.60 -3.21
C ASP A 112 26.84 -4.80 -2.88
N GLY A 113 26.24 -5.99 -2.70
CA GLY A 113 27.00 -7.22 -2.49
C GLY A 113 27.96 -7.52 -3.65
N THR A 114 27.47 -7.43 -4.90
CA THR A 114 28.32 -7.60 -6.09
C THR A 114 29.42 -6.53 -6.17
N PHE A 115 29.09 -5.29 -5.83
CA PHE A 115 30.03 -4.18 -5.90
C PHE A 115 31.16 -4.30 -4.88
N VAL A 116 30.83 -4.60 -3.62
CA VAL A 116 31.82 -4.83 -2.56
C VAL A 116 32.77 -5.98 -2.94
N GLN A 117 32.21 -7.10 -3.39
CA GLN A 117 33.01 -8.24 -3.85
C GLN A 117 33.92 -7.87 -5.03
N HIS A 118 33.44 -7.01 -5.94
CA HIS A 118 34.26 -6.51 -7.04
C HIS A 118 35.43 -5.66 -6.54
N LEU A 119 35.21 -4.74 -5.60
CA LEU A 119 36.26 -3.90 -5.02
C LEU A 119 37.33 -4.72 -4.29
N GLU A 120 36.93 -5.78 -3.59
CA GLU A 120 37.87 -6.68 -2.90
C GLU A 120 38.78 -7.45 -3.87
N THR A 121 38.29 -7.74 -5.08
CA THR A 121 39.01 -8.52 -6.08
C THR A 121 39.72 -7.66 -7.12
N HIS A 122 39.43 -6.35 -7.19
CA HIS A 122 39.96 -5.42 -8.18
C HIS A 122 40.44 -4.13 -7.50
N ASN A 123 41.61 -4.19 -6.87
CA ASN A 123 42.22 -3.06 -6.14
C ASN A 123 42.49 -1.81 -6.99
N ASN A 124 42.67 -1.96 -8.31
CA ASN A 124 42.91 -0.85 -9.24
C ASN A 124 41.61 -0.29 -9.86
N TYR A 125 40.45 -0.84 -9.52
CA TYR A 125 39.18 -0.34 -10.01
C TYR A 125 38.88 1.02 -9.36
N ILE A 126 38.62 2.04 -10.19
CA ILE A 126 38.31 3.39 -9.73
C ILE A 126 36.80 3.62 -9.83
N PRO A 127 36.05 3.55 -8.72
CA PRO A 127 34.63 3.86 -8.74
C PRO A 127 34.41 5.35 -9.03
N ASN A 128 33.46 5.66 -9.92
CA ASN A 128 33.15 7.03 -10.35
C ASN A 128 34.39 7.80 -10.85
N ASP A 129 35.10 7.24 -11.84
CA ASP A 129 36.28 7.85 -12.45
C ASP A 129 36.03 9.34 -12.82
N PRO A 130 36.81 10.29 -12.26
CA PRO A 130 36.65 11.71 -12.54
C PRO A 130 36.73 12.09 -14.02
N VAL A 131 37.53 11.37 -14.81
CA VAL A 131 37.64 11.59 -16.26
C VAL A 131 36.30 11.29 -16.94
N LEU A 132 35.69 10.16 -16.59
CA LEU A 132 34.40 9.75 -17.14
C LEU A 132 33.25 10.64 -16.66
N ALA A 133 33.32 11.14 -15.41
CA ALA A 133 32.37 12.13 -14.90
C ALA A 133 32.44 13.45 -15.69
N ASN A 134 33.66 13.91 -16.03
CA ASN A 134 33.84 15.09 -16.87
C ASN A 134 33.29 14.89 -18.29
N TYR A 135 33.51 13.72 -18.88
CA TYR A 135 32.95 13.38 -20.19
C TYR A 135 31.42 13.36 -20.16
N GLN A 136 30.81 12.78 -19.12
CA GLN A 136 29.37 12.82 -18.93
C GLN A 136 28.84 14.25 -18.89
N ALA A 137 29.41 15.12 -18.04
CA ALA A 137 28.99 16.51 -17.93
C ALA A 137 29.14 17.29 -19.25
N ALA A 138 30.19 17.01 -20.03
CA ALA A 138 30.39 17.62 -21.34
C ALA A 138 29.29 17.19 -22.34
N LEU A 139 28.89 15.92 -22.30
CA LEU A 139 27.89 15.34 -23.21
C LEU A 139 26.45 15.79 -22.93
N GLU A 140 26.17 16.25 -21.71
CA GLU A 140 24.90 16.90 -21.36
C GLU A 140 24.68 18.22 -22.12
N ASN A 141 25.71 18.81 -22.72
CA ASN A 141 25.57 20.03 -23.51
C ASN A 141 24.85 19.75 -24.86
N PRO A 142 23.62 20.28 -25.04
CA PRO A 142 22.86 20.05 -26.28
C PRO A 142 23.49 20.73 -27.50
N HIS A 143 24.30 21.78 -27.30
CA HIS A 143 24.96 22.52 -28.38
C HIS A 143 26.31 21.93 -28.82
N MET A 144 26.71 20.77 -28.29
CA MET A 144 27.96 20.11 -28.68
C MET A 144 27.88 19.59 -30.13
N PRO A 145 28.91 19.85 -30.97
CA PRO A 145 29.01 19.27 -32.30
C PRO A 145 29.00 17.73 -32.27
N ASP A 146 28.29 17.10 -33.21
CA ASP A 146 28.12 15.64 -33.24
C ASP A 146 29.44 14.86 -33.37
N GLU A 147 30.43 15.44 -34.03
CA GLU A 147 31.77 14.84 -34.13
C GLU A 147 32.46 14.77 -32.76
N MET A 148 32.42 15.85 -32.00
CA MET A 148 32.96 15.89 -30.63
C MET A 148 32.20 14.92 -29.72
N ARG A 149 30.87 14.87 -29.83
CA ARG A 149 30.04 13.92 -29.08
C ARG A 149 30.45 12.48 -29.35
N ARG A 150 30.63 12.11 -30.63
CA ARG A 150 31.10 10.76 -31.03
C ARG A 150 32.50 10.46 -30.50
N GLN A 151 33.41 11.44 -30.54
CA GLN A 151 34.77 11.28 -30.02
C GLN A 151 34.76 11.00 -28.52
N LEU A 152 34.07 11.81 -27.72
CA LEU A 152 33.98 11.63 -26.27
C LEU A 152 33.34 10.28 -25.89
N HIS A 153 32.31 9.83 -26.62
CA HIS A 153 31.74 8.49 -26.44
C HIS A 153 32.78 7.39 -26.68
N ALA A 154 33.56 7.49 -27.78
CA ALA A 154 34.57 6.51 -28.12
C ALA A 154 35.70 6.45 -27.08
N GLU A 155 36.17 7.62 -26.62
CA GLU A 155 37.18 7.72 -25.56
C GLU A 155 36.68 7.13 -24.24
N ALA A 156 35.43 7.44 -23.85
CA ALA A 156 34.82 6.88 -22.66
C ALA A 156 34.73 5.35 -22.72
N MET A 157 34.29 4.78 -23.86
CA MET A 157 34.27 3.33 -24.08
C MET A 157 35.65 2.70 -23.96
N ALA A 158 36.69 3.36 -24.47
CA ALA A 158 38.06 2.87 -24.37
C ALA A 158 38.54 2.82 -22.92
N ILE A 159 38.26 3.85 -22.10
CA ILE A 159 38.63 3.88 -20.68
C ILE A 159 37.87 2.79 -19.91
N ILE A 160 36.55 2.67 -20.11
CA ILE A 160 35.72 1.67 -19.44
C ILE A 160 36.20 0.24 -19.76
N GLY A 161 36.58 0.00 -21.02
CA GLY A 161 37.10 -1.29 -21.48
C GLY A 161 38.48 -1.66 -20.93
N GLN A 162 39.24 -0.72 -20.36
CA GLN A 162 40.55 -1.03 -19.75
C GLN A 162 40.43 -1.74 -18.40
N GLN A 163 39.29 -1.60 -17.71
CA GLN A 163 39.08 -2.19 -16.39
C GLN A 163 37.91 -3.17 -16.40
N PRO A 164 38.02 -4.31 -15.70
CA PRO A 164 36.87 -5.18 -15.50
C PRO A 164 35.79 -4.43 -14.73
N GLN A 165 34.54 -4.55 -15.18
CA GLN A 165 33.40 -3.89 -14.57
C GLN A 165 32.65 -4.86 -13.63
N PRO A 166 31.99 -4.35 -12.57
CA PRO A 166 31.10 -5.16 -11.74
C PRO A 166 30.00 -5.83 -12.58
N GLN A 167 29.81 -7.14 -12.38
CA GLN A 167 28.81 -7.91 -13.13
C GLN A 167 27.52 -8.08 -12.33
N TYR A 168 26.65 -7.07 -12.40
CA TYR A 168 25.34 -7.13 -11.74
C TYR A 168 24.42 -8.14 -12.43
N THR A 169 23.64 -8.88 -11.64
CA THR A 169 22.73 -9.92 -12.13
C THR A 169 21.33 -9.78 -11.55
N CYS A 170 20.33 -10.27 -12.26
CA CYS A 170 18.97 -10.37 -11.73
C CYS A 170 18.90 -11.39 -10.58
N PRO A 171 18.33 -11.04 -9.41
CA PRO A 171 18.16 -11.98 -8.29
C PRO A 171 17.39 -13.27 -8.65
N SER A 172 16.40 -13.17 -9.54
CA SER A 172 15.54 -14.30 -9.92
C SER A 172 16.12 -15.17 -11.03
N CYS A 173 16.52 -14.57 -12.16
CA CYS A 173 16.94 -15.32 -13.35
C CYS A 173 18.43 -15.21 -13.70
N ARG A 174 19.21 -14.48 -12.91
CA ARG A 174 20.68 -14.31 -13.06
C ARG A 174 21.15 -13.66 -14.37
N VAL A 175 20.24 -13.22 -15.23
CA VAL A 175 20.57 -12.41 -16.42
C VAL A 175 21.37 -11.18 -16.01
N LEU A 176 22.42 -10.87 -16.77
CA LEU A 176 23.27 -9.70 -16.56
C LEU A 176 22.47 -8.41 -16.71
N VAL A 177 22.66 -7.49 -15.77
CA VAL A 177 22.04 -6.17 -15.76
C VAL A 177 23.12 -5.18 -16.17
N LYS A 178 22.98 -4.59 -17.35
CA LYS A 178 23.90 -3.56 -17.87
C LYS A 178 23.35 -2.14 -17.77
N ASN A 179 22.03 -2.01 -17.64
CA ASN A 179 21.30 -0.74 -17.67
C ASN A 179 20.68 -0.45 -16.32
N LYS A 180 20.47 0.84 -16.04
CA LYS A 180 19.79 1.32 -14.82
C LYS A 180 18.38 0.71 -14.73
N PRO A 181 17.98 0.13 -13.58
CA PRO A 181 16.62 -0.32 -13.35
C PRO A 181 15.60 0.80 -13.54
N ILE A 182 14.45 0.48 -14.14
CA ILE A 182 13.41 1.46 -14.47
C ILE A 182 12.32 1.42 -13.41
N LYS A 183 11.89 2.59 -12.92
CA LYS A 183 10.81 2.65 -11.94
C LYS A 183 9.46 2.32 -12.58
N VAL A 184 8.71 1.40 -11.99
CA VAL A 184 7.38 1.01 -12.49
C VAL A 184 6.29 1.84 -11.80
N PHE A 185 5.99 3.02 -12.34
CA PHE A 185 5.02 3.94 -11.71
C PHE A 185 3.60 3.38 -11.65
N SER A 186 3.16 2.62 -12.65
CA SER A 186 1.86 1.95 -12.65
C SER A 186 1.73 0.96 -11.50
N LEU A 187 2.74 0.11 -11.29
CA LEU A 187 2.78 -0.85 -10.20
C LEU A 187 2.80 -0.15 -8.83
N LYS A 188 3.56 0.95 -8.72
CA LYS A 188 3.56 1.80 -7.51
C LYS A 188 2.16 2.35 -7.20
N SER A 189 1.41 2.77 -8.21
CA SER A 189 0.04 3.24 -8.04
C SER A 189 -0.88 2.10 -7.61
N LEU A 190 -0.75 0.90 -8.20
CA LEU A 190 -1.52 -0.28 -7.82
C LEU A 190 -1.29 -0.68 -6.36
N VAL A 191 -0.02 -0.75 -5.93
CA VAL A 191 0.35 -1.03 -4.53
C VAL A 191 -0.33 -0.05 -3.58
N ARG A 192 -0.33 1.25 -3.89
CA ARG A 192 -0.96 2.26 -3.05
C ARG A 192 -2.47 2.17 -3.03
N THR A 193 -3.09 1.89 -4.17
CA THR A 193 -4.54 1.71 -4.26
C THR A 193 -4.99 0.52 -3.41
N VAL A 194 -4.34 -0.63 -3.57
CA VAL A 194 -4.64 -1.85 -2.81
C VAL A 194 -4.38 -1.65 -1.32
N ALA A 195 -3.24 -1.09 -0.95
CA ALA A 195 -2.91 -0.81 0.45
C ALA A 195 -3.91 0.18 1.08
N GLY A 196 -4.35 1.20 0.33
CA GLY A 196 -5.37 2.14 0.78
C GLY A 196 -6.72 1.47 1.09
N GLN A 197 -7.16 0.52 0.27
CA GLN A 197 -8.37 -0.26 0.53
C GLN A 197 -8.25 -1.16 1.75
N LEU A 198 -7.05 -1.65 2.04
CA LEU A 198 -6.76 -2.49 3.21
C LEU A 198 -6.36 -1.68 4.46
N ARG A 199 -6.34 -0.33 4.36
CA ARG A 199 -5.91 0.59 5.42
C ARG A 199 -4.46 0.35 5.88
N GLU A 200 -3.62 -0.08 4.95
CA GLU A 200 -2.18 -0.28 5.16
C GLU A 200 -1.42 0.98 4.69
N SER A 201 -0.28 1.24 5.31
CA SER A 201 0.55 2.41 5.01
C SER A 201 1.95 1.99 4.64
N SER A 202 2.60 2.82 3.80
CA SER A 202 4.01 2.63 3.46
C SER A 202 4.85 2.62 4.73
N PRO A 203 5.80 1.70 4.88
CA PRO A 203 6.79 1.79 5.94
C PRO A 203 7.53 3.13 5.83
N ALA A 204 7.93 3.68 6.99
CA ALA A 204 8.79 4.84 7.03
C ALA A 204 10.08 4.52 6.26
N ARG A 205 10.48 5.43 5.36
CA ARG A 205 11.75 5.26 4.62
C ARG A 205 12.88 5.17 5.64
N GLY A 206 13.59 4.04 5.65
CA GLY A 206 14.82 3.90 6.41
C GLY A 206 15.87 4.91 5.91
N VAL A 207 16.79 5.31 6.78
CA VAL A 207 17.95 6.10 6.38
C VAL A 207 18.75 5.27 5.35
N ARG A 208 19.05 5.86 4.19
CA ARG A 208 19.86 5.21 3.15
C ARG A 208 21.26 4.95 3.72
N GLY A 209 21.57 3.69 4.00
CA GLY A 209 22.88 3.22 4.49
C GLY A 209 23.59 2.36 3.46
N GLY A 210 23.62 2.79 2.19
CA GLY A 210 24.45 2.12 1.18
C GLY A 210 25.92 2.37 1.47
N VAL A 211 26.77 1.37 1.26
CA VAL A 211 28.25 1.43 1.43
C VAL A 211 28.87 2.55 0.59
N THR A 212 28.12 3.02 -0.38
CA THR A 212 28.52 4.00 -1.37
C THR A 212 27.92 5.36 -1.04
N GLY A 213 28.75 6.30 -0.58
CA GLY A 213 28.43 7.73 -0.66
C GLY A 213 28.43 8.17 -2.13
N ARG A 214 27.40 7.79 -2.91
CA ARG A 214 27.38 8.06 -4.36
C ARG A 214 26.92 9.47 -4.63
N VAL A 215 27.84 10.27 -5.15
CA VAL A 215 27.56 11.53 -5.83
C VAL A 215 26.81 11.19 -7.11
N GLY A 216 25.56 11.67 -7.23
CA GLY A 216 24.67 11.42 -8.36
C GLY A 216 23.20 11.69 -7.97
N ASP A 217 22.39 12.14 -8.93
CA ASP A 217 20.99 12.53 -8.69
C ASP A 217 20.04 11.32 -8.52
N GLY A 218 20.45 10.13 -8.98
CA GLY A 218 19.65 8.91 -9.01
C GLY A 218 20.15 7.74 -8.13
N PRO A 219 19.25 6.84 -7.70
CA PRO A 219 19.60 5.70 -6.84
C PRO A 219 20.51 4.66 -7.51
N TRP A 220 20.58 4.67 -8.84
CA TRP A 220 21.32 3.68 -9.62
C TRP A 220 22.64 4.20 -10.18
N ASP A 221 22.93 5.49 -10.02
CA ASP A 221 23.95 6.17 -10.80
C ASP A 221 25.35 5.61 -10.55
N GLY A 222 25.75 5.42 -9.29
CA GLY A 222 27.06 4.82 -9.05
C GLY A 222 27.08 3.29 -9.06
N PHE A 223 26.02 2.61 -9.51
CA PHE A 223 26.11 1.21 -9.98
C PHE A 223 26.31 1.18 -11.50
N PHE A 224 25.68 2.10 -12.22
CA PHE A 224 25.75 2.20 -13.68
C PHE A 224 26.24 3.60 -14.08
N PRO A 225 27.49 3.96 -13.74
CA PRO A 225 28.03 5.30 -13.98
C PRO A 225 28.12 5.62 -15.47
N PHE A 226 28.10 4.60 -16.33
CA PHE A 226 28.22 4.72 -17.78
C PHE A 226 26.95 4.32 -18.53
N GLY A 227 25.80 4.27 -17.85
CA GLY A 227 24.52 3.87 -18.48
C GLY A 227 23.97 4.84 -19.54
N TRP A 228 24.75 5.85 -19.93
CA TRP A 228 24.50 6.84 -20.99
C TRP A 228 25.29 6.56 -22.29
N ILE A 229 26.20 5.57 -22.27
CA ILE A 229 26.97 5.09 -23.43
C ILE A 229 26.45 3.73 -23.86
#